data_AF-A0A1R3FGF2-F1
#
_entry.id   AF-A0A1R3FGF2-F1
#
_cell.length_a   1.000
_cell.length_b   1.000
_cell.length_c   1.000
_cell.angle_alpha   90.00
_cell.angle_beta   90.00
_cell.angle_gamma   90.00
#
_symmetry.space_group_name_H-M   'P 1'
#
loop_
_entity.id
_entity.type
_entity.pdbx_description
1 polymer ?
#
loop_
_entity_poly.entity_id
_entity_poly.type
_entity_poly.pdbx_seq_one_letter_code
_entity_poly.pdbx_strand_id
1 'polypeptide(L)'
;MQTTEQTVKPTISFYTVTYAQTDVIAEVALEPQVFTSYEQAVNAIWEFIEGRIIHACPTAFVEEFYEYMTDWLVEQGKTDVEPSEEHIRDYIKDFSVDEKVRAIDWEFEFEEDSMTISTYTLTKHELEIPAAS
;
A
#
# COMPACT_ATOMS: atom_id res chain seq x y z
N MET A 1 27.13 8.24 -41.07
CA MET A 1 26.56 8.25 -39.71
C MET A 1 25.72 6.99 -39.58
N GLN A 2 26.15 6.02 -38.77
CA GLN A 2 25.37 4.81 -38.48
C GLN A 2 24.47 5.10 -37.29
N THR A 3 23.16 5.14 -37.52
CA THR A 3 22.15 5.09 -36.46
C THR A 3 22.18 3.70 -35.86
N THR A 4 22.64 3.58 -34.63
CA THR A 4 22.53 2.35 -33.84
C THR A 4 21.07 2.20 -33.46
N GLU A 5 20.35 1.30 -34.12
CA GLU A 5 19.03 0.86 -33.68
C GLU A 5 19.21 0.15 -32.33
N GLN A 6 18.86 0.81 -31.23
CA GLN A 6 18.68 0.14 -29.95
C GLN A 6 17.51 -0.83 -30.11
N THR A 7 17.82 -2.11 -30.24
CA THR A 7 16.82 -3.17 -30.18
C THR A 7 16.35 -3.28 -28.74
N VAL A 8 15.24 -2.61 -28.40
CA VAL A 8 14.60 -2.74 -27.09
C VAL A 8 14.06 -4.17 -27.00
N LYS A 9 14.67 -5.00 -26.16
CA LYS A 9 14.13 -6.32 -25.86
C LYS A 9 12.80 -6.15 -25.11
N PRO A 10 11.73 -6.84 -25.50
CA PRO A 10 10.48 -6.76 -24.75
C PRO A 10 10.68 -7.36 -23.34
N THR A 11 10.24 -6.61 -22.34
CA THR A 11 10.29 -7.01 -20.92
C THR A 11 8.87 -7.23 -20.37
N ILE A 12 8.71 -8.22 -19.51
CA ILE A 12 7.49 -8.42 -18.72
C ILE A 12 7.79 -7.97 -17.29
N SER A 13 6.94 -7.10 -16.73
CA SER A 13 7.01 -6.74 -15.32
C SER A 13 5.93 -7.46 -14.52
N PHE A 14 6.28 -7.91 -13.32
CA PHE A 14 5.32 -8.41 -12.34
C PHE A 14 5.74 -7.99 -10.93
N TYR A 15 4.81 -8.04 -9.99
CA TYR A 15 4.99 -7.58 -8.62
C TYR A 15 4.71 -8.74 -7.67
N THR A 16 5.59 -8.96 -6.71
CA THR A 16 5.36 -9.90 -5.61
C THR A 16 5.04 -9.14 -4.35
N VAL A 17 3.97 -9.54 -3.67
CA VAL A 17 3.52 -8.98 -2.41
C VAL A 17 3.57 -10.04 -1.33
N THR A 18 4.14 -9.72 -0.18
CA THR A 18 4.01 -10.51 1.05
C THR A 18 3.71 -9.55 2.19
N TYR A 19 2.73 -9.86 3.02
CA TYR A 19 2.50 -9.13 4.26
C TYR A 19 2.15 -10.13 5.36
N ALA A 20 2.54 -9.81 6.58
CA ALA A 20 2.28 -10.63 7.75
C ALA A 20 2.08 -9.73 8.96
N GLN A 21 1.23 -10.18 9.87
CA GLN A 21 1.14 -9.64 11.21
C GLN A 21 1.32 -10.80 12.19
N THR A 22 2.19 -10.60 13.16
CA THR A 22 2.34 -11.48 14.31
C THR A 22 1.61 -10.86 15.49
N ASP A 23 0.40 -11.35 15.75
CA ASP A 23 -0.09 -11.36 17.12
C ASP A 23 0.77 -12.36 17.91
N VAL A 24 0.96 -12.13 19.21
CA VAL A 24 1.76 -12.94 20.16
C VAL A 24 1.40 -14.46 20.16
N ILE A 25 0.40 -14.88 19.38
CA ILE A 25 -0.20 -16.22 19.38
C ILE A 25 -0.03 -16.98 18.05
N ALA A 26 0.27 -16.34 16.89
CA ALA A 26 0.55 -17.09 15.65
C ALA A 26 1.22 -16.23 14.57
N GLU A 27 2.34 -16.72 14.04
CA GLU A 27 2.97 -16.20 12.83
C GLU A 27 2.20 -16.73 11.60
N VAL A 28 1.33 -15.90 11.02
CA VAL A 28 0.72 -16.18 9.72
C VAL A 28 1.54 -15.47 8.66
N ALA A 29 2.67 -16.06 8.29
CA ALA A 29 3.37 -15.65 7.07
C ALA A 29 2.48 -16.03 5.88
N LEU A 30 1.85 -15.05 5.24
CA LEU A 30 1.07 -15.28 4.04
C LEU A 30 1.99 -15.68 2.88
N GLU A 31 1.54 -16.59 2.02
CA GLU A 31 2.28 -16.95 0.81
C GLU A 31 2.41 -15.73 -0.11
N PRO A 32 3.56 -15.54 -0.79
CA PRO A 32 3.73 -14.44 -1.73
C PRO A 32 2.69 -14.45 -2.85
N GLN A 33 2.05 -13.32 -3.07
CA GLN A 33 1.07 -13.13 -4.14
C GLN A 33 1.72 -12.43 -5.34
N VAL A 34 1.34 -12.82 -6.56
CA VAL A 34 1.92 -12.30 -7.80
C VAL A 34 0.89 -11.49 -8.59
N PHE A 35 1.24 -10.26 -8.97
CA PHE A 35 0.39 -9.34 -9.72
C PHE A 35 1.09 -8.84 -10.98
N THR A 36 0.32 -8.53 -12.02
CA THR A 36 0.86 -8.01 -13.30
C THR A 36 0.90 -6.49 -13.37
N SER A 37 0.30 -5.80 -12.38
CA SER A 37 0.40 -4.35 -12.24
C SER A 37 0.72 -3.92 -10.81
N TYR A 38 1.37 -2.77 -10.70
CA TYR A 38 1.67 -2.13 -9.42
C TYR A 38 0.39 -1.80 -8.65
N GLU A 39 -0.61 -1.25 -9.35
CA GLU A 39 -1.91 -0.91 -8.78
C GLU A 39 -2.64 -2.13 -8.19
N GLN A 40 -2.62 -3.28 -8.87
CA GLN A 40 -3.20 -4.52 -8.32
C GLN A 40 -2.47 -4.97 -7.07
N ALA A 41 -1.14 -4.87 -7.06
CA ALA A 41 -0.33 -5.23 -5.90
C ALA A 41 -0.60 -4.32 -4.70
N VAL A 42 -0.71 -3.01 -4.91
CA VAL A 42 -1.07 -2.03 -3.87
C VAL A 42 -2.49 -2.29 -3.37
N ASN A 43 -3.46 -2.51 -4.26
CA ASN A 43 -4.84 -2.79 -3.87
C ASN A 43 -4.95 -4.06 -3.01
N ALA A 44 -4.16 -5.09 -3.28
CA ALA A 44 -4.16 -6.32 -2.48
C ALA A 44 -3.64 -6.12 -1.04
N ILE A 45 -2.71 -5.18 -0.83
CA ILE A 45 -2.26 -4.79 0.52
C ILE A 45 -3.30 -3.87 1.17
N TRP A 46 -3.85 -2.93 0.38
CA TRP A 46 -4.89 -2.02 0.83
C TRP A 46 -6.12 -2.75 1.35
N GLU A 47 -6.64 -3.76 0.64
CA GLU A 47 -7.78 -4.56 1.10
C GLU A 47 -7.55 -5.23 2.46
N PHE A 48 -6.30 -5.60 2.76
CA PHE A 48 -5.92 -6.18 4.05
C PHE A 48 -5.94 -5.14 5.18
N ILE A 49 -5.49 -3.91 4.92
CA ILE A 49 -5.43 -2.86 5.94
C ILE A 49 -6.70 -2.00 6.02
N GLU A 50 -7.46 -1.85 4.95
CA GLU A 50 -8.68 -1.03 4.89
C GLU A 50 -9.70 -1.53 5.90
N GLY A 51 -9.90 -2.86 5.92
CA GLY A 51 -10.74 -3.49 6.94
C GLY A 51 -10.27 -3.19 8.36
N ARG A 52 -8.97 -3.00 8.57
CA ARG A 52 -8.39 -2.72 9.90
C ARG A 52 -8.48 -1.25 10.26
N ILE A 53 -8.19 -0.34 9.34
CA ILE A 53 -8.44 1.12 9.50
C ILE A 53 -9.91 1.37 9.87
N ILE A 54 -10.84 0.60 9.28
CA ILE A 54 -12.28 0.74 9.53
C ILE A 54 -12.74 0.06 10.84
N HIS A 55 -12.06 -1.00 11.30
CA HIS A 55 -12.51 -1.87 12.41
C HIS A 55 -11.64 -1.86 13.69
N ALA A 56 -10.38 -1.44 13.65
CA ALA A 56 -9.50 -1.33 14.82
C ALA A 56 -9.78 -0.01 15.57
N CYS A 57 -10.08 -0.13 16.88
CA CYS A 57 -10.30 0.93 17.87
C CYS A 57 -10.62 2.36 17.33
N PRO A 58 -11.91 2.75 17.26
CA PRO A 58 -12.42 3.86 16.44
C PRO A 58 -12.06 5.28 16.90
N THR A 59 -11.16 5.46 17.86
CA THR A 59 -10.86 6.79 18.41
C THR A 59 -9.38 7.09 18.36
N ALA A 60 -8.51 6.37 19.07
CA ALA A 60 -7.07 6.68 19.06
C ALA A 60 -6.43 6.48 17.68
N PHE A 61 -6.71 5.36 17.00
CA PHE A 61 -6.18 5.11 15.67
C PHE A 61 -6.78 6.06 14.64
N VAL A 62 -8.08 6.35 14.73
CA VAL A 62 -8.75 7.32 13.85
C VAL A 62 -8.20 8.72 14.09
N GLU A 63 -7.92 9.11 15.33
CA GLU A 63 -7.32 10.40 15.71
C GLU A 63 -5.88 10.52 15.20
N GLU A 64 -5.06 9.47 15.34
CA GLU A 64 -3.66 9.50 14.87
C GLU A 64 -3.56 9.39 13.34
N PHE A 65 -4.38 8.54 12.72
CA PHE A 65 -4.56 8.51 11.26
C PHE A 65 -5.10 9.85 10.76
N TYR A 66 -6.02 10.46 11.50
CA TYR A 66 -6.57 11.78 11.22
C TYR A 66 -5.48 12.85 11.29
N GLU A 67 -4.67 12.91 12.35
CA GLU A 67 -3.56 13.86 12.47
C GLU A 67 -2.57 13.69 11.30
N TYR A 68 -2.18 12.44 11.01
CA TYR A 68 -1.24 12.12 9.93
C TYR A 68 -1.79 12.49 8.55
N MET A 69 -3.03 12.11 8.25
CA MET A 69 -3.63 12.33 6.94
C MET A 69 -4.10 13.78 6.77
N THR A 70 -4.57 14.45 7.82
CA THR A 70 -5.15 15.80 7.71
C THR A 70 -4.12 16.84 7.36
N ASP A 71 -2.93 16.79 7.97
CA ASP A 71 -1.84 17.68 7.58
C ASP A 71 -1.55 17.56 6.08
N TRP A 72 -1.49 16.34 5.58
CA TRP A 72 -1.29 16.09 4.15
C TRP A 72 -2.48 16.52 3.28
N LEU A 73 -3.71 16.25 3.71
CA LEU A 73 -4.90 16.61 2.96
C LEU A 73 -5.13 18.12 2.90
N VAL A 74 -4.82 18.83 3.99
CA VAL A 74 -4.78 20.29 4.04
C VAL A 74 -3.69 20.82 3.08
N GLU A 75 -2.51 20.20 3.04
CA GLU A 75 -1.47 20.55 2.06
C GLU A 75 -1.92 20.35 0.61
N GLN A 76 -2.78 19.35 0.34
CA GLN A 76 -3.40 19.14 -0.97
C GLN A 76 -4.64 20.01 -1.23
N GLY A 77 -5.05 20.83 -0.26
CA GLY A 77 -6.26 21.67 -0.34
C GLY A 77 -7.56 20.87 -0.36
N LYS A 78 -7.56 19.66 0.20
CA LYS A 78 -8.68 18.71 0.17
C LYS A 78 -9.60 18.76 1.40
N THR A 79 -9.24 19.43 2.48
CA THR A 79 -10.12 19.61 3.66
C THR A 79 -10.02 21.03 4.22
N ASP A 80 -11.19 21.60 4.54
CA ASP A 80 -11.36 22.83 5.32
C ASP A 80 -11.93 22.55 6.73
N VAL A 81 -12.19 21.28 7.08
CA VAL A 81 -12.93 20.87 8.28
C VAL A 81 -12.37 19.55 8.83
N GLU A 82 -12.34 19.43 10.15
CA GLU A 82 -12.14 18.16 10.87
C GLU A 82 -13.16 17.11 10.38
N PRO A 83 -12.76 16.10 9.58
CA PRO A 83 -13.62 15.07 9.06
C PRO A 83 -14.03 14.12 10.19
N SER A 84 -15.33 13.83 10.28
CA SER A 84 -15.84 12.76 11.15
C SER A 84 -15.40 11.38 10.67
N GLU A 85 -15.52 10.36 11.52
CA GLU A 85 -15.24 8.94 11.17
C GLU A 85 -15.93 8.51 9.86
N GLU A 86 -17.17 8.95 9.64
CA GLU A 86 -17.93 8.69 8.40
C GLU A 86 -17.27 9.34 7.17
N HIS A 87 -16.80 10.58 7.29
CA HIS A 87 -16.07 11.26 6.21
C HIS A 87 -14.73 10.59 5.91
N ILE A 88 -14.01 10.11 6.93
CA ILE A 88 -12.75 9.38 6.74
C ILE A 88 -13.02 8.08 5.98
N ARG A 89 -14.05 7.33 6.36
CA ARG A 89 -14.44 6.08 5.67
C ARG A 89 -14.80 6.30 4.21
N ASP A 90 -15.43 7.42 3.86
CA ASP A 90 -15.71 7.74 2.47
C ASP A 90 -14.47 8.24 1.73
N TYR A 91 -13.62 9.00 2.42
CA TYR A 91 -12.38 9.53 1.84
C TYR A 91 -11.39 8.41 1.49
N ILE A 92 -11.22 7.40 2.35
CA ILE A 92 -10.28 6.28 2.13
C ILE A 92 -10.69 5.37 0.95
N LYS A 93 -11.99 5.27 0.64
CA LYS A 93 -12.48 4.47 -0.51
C LYS A 93 -12.01 5.05 -1.84
N ASP A 94 -11.87 6.37 -1.90
CA ASP A 94 -11.51 7.11 -3.11
C ASP A 94 -10.00 7.39 -3.20
N PHE A 95 -9.18 6.75 -2.36
CA PHE A 95 -7.73 6.89 -2.42
C PHE A 95 -7.17 6.49 -3.79
N SER A 96 -6.36 7.39 -4.34
CA SER A 96 -5.42 7.07 -5.39
C SER A 96 -4.40 6.03 -4.93
N VAL A 97 -3.69 5.43 -5.89
CA VAL A 97 -2.64 4.44 -5.59
C VAL A 97 -1.57 5.01 -4.66
N ASP A 98 -1.16 6.26 -4.86
CA ASP A 98 -0.13 6.91 -4.03
C ASP A 98 -0.62 7.18 -2.61
N GLU A 99 -1.90 7.52 -2.45
CA GLU A 99 -2.54 7.68 -1.13
C GLU A 99 -2.58 6.34 -0.38
N LYS A 100 -2.92 5.24 -1.08
CA LYS A 100 -2.91 3.90 -0.50
C LYS A 100 -1.52 3.50 -0.03
N VAL A 101 -0.48 3.74 -0.83
CA VAL A 101 0.91 3.40 -0.47
C VAL A 101 1.31 4.08 0.84
N ARG A 102 1.02 5.38 0.98
CA ARG A 102 1.37 6.12 2.20
C ARG A 102 0.61 5.62 3.43
N ALA A 103 -0.67 5.32 3.28
CA ALA A 103 -1.46 4.77 4.37
C ALA A 103 -1.00 3.35 4.75
N ILE A 104 -0.54 2.55 3.78
CA ILE A 104 0.11 1.26 4.03
C ILE A 104 1.42 1.47 4.81
N ASP A 105 2.29 2.37 4.37
CA ASP A 105 3.54 2.66 5.07
C ASP A 105 3.27 3.08 6.53
N TRP A 106 2.36 4.03 6.73
CA TRP A 106 2.01 4.50 8.06
C TRP A 106 1.40 3.40 8.94
N GLU A 107 0.48 2.57 8.44
CA GLU A 107 -0.12 1.48 9.23
C GLU A 107 0.94 0.50 9.75
N PHE A 108 1.87 0.12 8.88
CA PHE A 108 2.91 -0.84 9.23
C PHE A 108 4.01 -0.20 10.12
N GLU A 109 4.30 1.09 9.98
CA GLU A 109 5.19 1.84 10.89
C GLU A 109 4.54 2.07 12.27
N PHE A 110 3.24 2.39 12.31
CA PHE A 110 2.48 2.61 13.54
C PHE A 110 2.38 1.34 14.40
N GLU A 111 2.16 0.19 13.77
CA GLU A 111 2.12 -1.09 14.48
C GLU A 111 3.48 -1.50 15.05
N GLU A 112 4.62 -1.06 14.50
CA GLU A 112 5.95 -1.31 15.11
C GLU A 112 6.10 -0.70 16.52
N ASP A 113 5.33 0.34 16.85
CA ASP A 113 5.27 0.96 18.18
C ASP A 113 4.23 0.30 19.11
N SER A 114 3.34 -0.52 18.54
CA SER A 114 2.36 -1.36 19.23
C SER A 114 2.97 -2.74 19.51
N MET A 115 2.47 -3.53 20.46
CA MET A 115 3.08 -4.84 20.79
C MET A 115 2.90 -5.92 19.69
N THR A 116 2.61 -5.53 18.46
CA THR A 116 2.46 -6.41 17.29
C THR A 116 3.55 -6.13 16.27
N ILE A 117 4.13 -7.16 15.66
CA ILE A 117 5.08 -6.96 14.56
C ILE A 117 4.29 -7.16 13.27
N SER A 118 4.11 -6.09 12.52
CA SER A 118 3.52 -6.09 11.18
C SER A 118 4.62 -5.83 10.16
N THR A 119 4.68 -6.59 9.07
CA THR A 119 5.65 -6.36 7.98
C THR A 119 4.99 -6.55 6.63
N TYR A 120 5.42 -5.76 5.64
CA TYR A 120 5.04 -5.96 4.26
C TYR A 120 6.23 -5.81 3.31
N THR A 121 6.15 -6.46 2.16
CA THR A 121 7.10 -6.33 1.04
C THR A 121 6.33 -6.20 -0.26
N LEU A 122 6.77 -5.26 -1.11
CA LEU A 122 6.27 -5.05 -2.46
C LEU A 122 7.47 -4.96 -3.40
N THR A 123 7.70 -5.99 -4.21
CA THR A 123 8.90 -6.08 -5.07
C THR A 123 8.51 -6.14 -6.54
N LYS A 124 9.09 -5.27 -7.36
CA LYS A 124 8.99 -5.33 -8.82
C LYS A 124 10.04 -6.29 -9.39
N HIS A 125 9.62 -7.12 -10.33
CA HIS A 125 10.46 -8.02 -11.09
C HIS A 125 10.33 -7.71 -12.58
N GLU A 126 11.42 -7.87 -13.32
CA GLU A 126 11.44 -7.71 -14.78
C GLU A 126 12.08 -8.95 -15.43
N LEU A 127 11.42 -9.50 -16.44
CA LEU A 127 11.92 -10.61 -17.24
C LEU A 127 12.12 -10.17 -18.68
N GLU A 128 13.34 -10.33 -19.19
CA GLU A 128 13.60 -10.18 -20.62
C GLU A 128 12.99 -11.37 -21.38
N ILE A 129 12.17 -11.09 -22.39
CA ILE A 129 11.73 -12.13 -23.31
C ILE A 129 12.87 -12.38 -24.32
N PRO A 130 13.38 -13.62 -24.45
CA PRO A 130 14.36 -13.93 -25.47
C PRO A 130 13.78 -13.63 -26.86
N ALA A 131 14.56 -13.03 -27.75
CA ALA A 131 14.15 -12.87 -29.14
C ALA A 131 13.79 -14.25 -29.72
N ALA A 132 12.59 -14.35 -30.30
CA ALA A 132 12.16 -15.57 -30.98
C ALA A 132 13.23 -15.92 -32.03
N SER A 133 13.77 -17.14 -31.94
CA SER A 133 14.78 -17.67 -32.85
C SER A 133 14.19 -18.03 -34.20
#